data_AF-A0A7D9LNR1-F1
#
_entry.id   AF-A0A7D9LNR1-F1
#
_cell.length_a   1.000
_cell.length_b   1.000
_cell.length_c   1.000
_cell.angle_alpha   90.00
_cell.angle_beta   90.00
_cell.angle_gamma   90.00
#
_symmetry.space_group_name_H-M   'P 1'
#
loop_
_entity.id
_entity.type
_entity.pdbx_description
1 polymer ?
#
loop_
_entity_poly.entity_id
_entity_poly.type
_entity_poly.pdbx_seq_one_letter_code
_entity_poly.pdbx_strand_id
1 'polypeptide(L)' 'TTVASTVQEQQPSNLGEIPLEKLDVNWKDPVGMGSFGKVFRGNWLCTDVAVKQIRRGASVSESIQRE' A
#
# COMPACT_ATOMS: atom_id res chain seq x y z
N THR A 1 -22.63 32.35 12.83
CA THR A 1 -22.75 30.88 12.91
C THR A 1 -22.15 30.26 11.68
N THR A 2 -20.92 29.75 11.77
CA THR A 2 -20.37 28.75 10.84
C THR A 2 -19.28 28.00 11.60
N VAL A 3 -19.51 26.72 11.90
CA VAL A 3 -18.50 25.84 12.49
C VAL A 3 -17.75 25.16 11.35
N ALA A 4 -16.44 25.42 11.26
CA ALA A 4 -15.56 24.68 10.37
C ALA A 4 -15.34 23.29 10.96
N SER A 5 -15.98 22.28 10.38
CA SER A 5 -15.74 20.89 10.73
C SER A 5 -14.44 20.43 10.09
N THR A 6 -13.38 20.38 10.87
CA THR A 6 -12.12 19.72 10.50
C THR A 6 -12.36 18.21 10.48
N VAL A 7 -12.47 17.64 9.28
CA VAL A 7 -12.45 16.19 9.10
C VAL A 7 -11.01 15.74 9.31
N GLN A 8 -10.70 15.23 10.50
CA GLN A 8 -9.42 14.56 10.74
C GLN A 8 -9.48 13.20 10.03
N GLU A 9 -8.74 13.07 8.93
CA GLU A 9 -8.49 11.79 8.29
C GLU A 9 -7.65 10.94 9.25
N GLN A 10 -8.34 10.07 9.99
CA GLN A 10 -7.73 9.14 10.93
C GLN A 10 -6.94 8.12 10.11
N GLN A 11 -5.62 8.28 10.03
CA GLN A 11 -4.76 7.16 9.64
C GLN A 11 -4.90 6.07 10.73
N PRO A 12 -5.40 4.88 10.39
CA PRO A 12 -5.67 3.86 11.39
C PRO A 12 -4.35 3.40 12.00
N SER A 13 -4.23 3.58 13.31
CA SER A 13 -3.02 3.39 14.13
C SER A 13 -2.52 1.94 14.26
N ASN A 14 -3.07 1.02 13.48
CA ASN A 14 -2.61 -0.36 13.40
C ASN A 14 -2.79 -0.75 11.94
N LEU A 15 -1.68 -0.80 11.18
CA LEU A 15 -1.68 -1.30 9.81
C LEU A 15 -1.92 -2.82 9.88
N GLY A 16 -3.17 -3.20 10.14
CA GLY A 16 -3.58 -4.60 10.19
C GLY A 16 -3.21 -5.25 8.87
N GLU A 17 -2.77 -6.51 8.94
CA GLU A 17 -2.53 -7.29 7.73
C GLU A 17 -3.74 -7.17 6.80
N ILE A 18 -3.50 -6.74 5.57
CA ILE A 18 -4.55 -6.64 4.56
C ILE A 18 -4.77 -8.07 4.03
N PRO A 19 -5.95 -8.67 4.20
CA PRO A 19 -6.25 -9.97 3.60
C PRO A 19 -6.08 -9.86 2.08
N LEU A 20 -5.29 -10.75 1.48
CA LEU A 20 -5.01 -10.72 0.04
C LEU A 20 -6.27 -10.80 -0.83
N GLU A 21 -7.31 -11.48 -0.35
CA GLU A 21 -8.63 -11.56 -0.99
C GLU A 21 -9.34 -10.20 -1.15
N LYS A 22 -8.98 -9.19 -0.34
CA LYS A 22 -9.52 -7.83 -0.42
C LYS A 22 -8.70 -6.91 -1.33
N LEU A 23 -7.60 -7.41 -1.89
CA LEU A 23 -6.68 -6.68 -2.72
C LEU A 23 -6.69 -7.29 -4.12
N ASP A 24 -7.30 -6.58 -5.08
CA ASP A 24 -7.23 -6.97 -6.48
C ASP A 24 -5.91 -6.46 -7.07
N VAL A 25 -5.09 -7.34 -7.65
CA VAL A 25 -3.79 -6.99 -8.21
C VAL A 25 -3.59 -7.68 -9.54
N ASN A 26 -3.22 -6.90 -10.56
CA ASN A 26 -2.79 -7.47 -11.84
C ASN A 26 -1.33 -7.91 -11.77
N TRP A 27 -1.08 -9.14 -11.32
CA TRP A 27 0.26 -9.72 -11.22
C TRP A 27 0.94 -10.03 -12.56
N LYS A 28 0.21 -9.91 -13.68
CA LYS A 28 0.75 -10.23 -15.03
C LYS A 28 1.53 -9.08 -15.63
N ASP A 29 1.19 -7.84 -15.28
CA ASP A 29 1.73 -6.63 -15.90
C ASP A 29 2.31 -5.67 -14.84
N PRO A 30 3.61 -5.78 -14.53
CA PRO A 30 4.25 -4.90 -13.57
C PRO A 30 4.35 -3.47 -14.12
N VAL A 31 3.91 -2.49 -13.34
CA VAL A 31 4.04 -1.06 -13.67
C VAL A 31 5.46 -0.53 -13.45
N GLY A 32 6.29 -1.26 -12.70
CA GLY A 32 7.68 -0.90 -12.48
C GLY A 32 8.53 -2.11 -12.07
N MET A 33 9.79 -2.11 -12.50
CA MET A 33 10.76 -3.17 -12.18
C MET A 33 12.13 -2.56 -11.88
N GLY A 34 12.80 -3.09 -10.87
CA GLY A 34 14.16 -2.68 -10.52
C GLY A 34 14.90 -3.77 -9.74
N SER A 35 16.13 -3.46 -9.31
CA SER A 35 16.97 -4.37 -8.52
C SER A 35 16.28 -4.86 -7.24
N PHE A 36 15.44 -4.02 -6.64
CA PHE A 36 14.73 -4.30 -5.39
C PHE A 36 13.44 -5.13 -5.55
N GLY A 37 12.89 -5.25 -6.76
CA GLY A 37 11.63 -5.97 -6.95
C GLY A 37 10.77 -5.45 -8.10
N LYS A 38 9.51 -5.87 -8.08
CA LYS A 38 8.48 -5.45 -9.03
C LYS A 38 7.38 -4.69 -8.29
N VAL A 39 6.81 -3.71 -8.97
CA VAL A 39 5.65 -2.94 -8.51
C VAL A 39 4.50 -3.23 -9.46
N PHE A 40 3.32 -3.47 -8.91
CA PHE A 40 2.11 -3.79 -9.64
C PHE A 40 1.02 -2.77 -9.32
N ARG A 41 0.09 -2.57 -10.25
CA ARG A 41 -1.14 -1.84 -9.96
C ARG A 41 -2.12 -2.76 -9.24
N GLY A 42 -2.71 -2.27 -8.16
CA GLY A 42 -3.81 -2.94 -7.48
C GLY A 42 -4.94 -1.98 -7.14
N ASN A 43 -6.05 -2.55 -6.68
CA ASN A 43 -7.19 -1.82 -6.14
C ASN A 43 -7.51 -2.35 -4.74
N TRP A 44 -7.62 -1.43 -3.78
CA TRP A 44 -7.99 -1.74 -2.41
C TRP A 44 -9.15 -0.82 -1.99
N LEU A 45 -10.31 -1.39 -1.70
CA LEU A 45 -11.51 -0.64 -1.31
C LEU A 45 -11.80 0.55 -2.24
N CYS A 46 -11.82 0.29 -3.55
CA CYS A 46 -12.01 1.29 -4.61
C CYS A 46 -10.89 2.34 -4.74
N THR A 47 -9.77 2.17 -4.05
CA THR A 47 -8.59 3.04 -4.15
C THR A 47 -7.52 2.37 -4.99
N ASP A 48 -7.03 3.06 -6.01
CA ASP A 48 -5.88 2.60 -6.80
C ASP A 48 -4.61 2.68 -5.96
N VAL A 49 -3.89 1.55 -5.87
CA VAL A 49 -2.68 1.41 -5.05
C VAL A 49 -1.52 0.83 -5.85
N ALA A 50 -0.30 1.13 -5.41
CA ALA A 50 0.92 0.50 -5.88
C ALA A 50 1.32 -0.63 -4.93
N VAL A 51 1.42 -1.86 -5.45
CA VAL A 51 1.79 -3.05 -4.67
C VAL A 51 3.23 -3.43 -4.99
N LYS A 52 4.15 -3.23 -4.05
CA LYS A 52 5.57 -3.58 -4.20
C LYS A 52 5.83 -4.99 -3.68
N GLN A 53 6.23 -5.89 -4.57
CA GLN A 53 6.62 -7.25 -4.19
C GLN A 53 8.02 -7.24 -3.58
N ILE A 54 8.11 -7.62 -2.31
CA ILE A 54 9.39 -7.82 -1.61
C ILE A 54 9.92 -9.23 -1.92
N ARG A 55 11.19 -9.33 -2.33
CA ARG A 55 11.84 -10.62 -2.61
C ARG A 55 12.20 -11.32 -1.30
N ARG A 56 12.05 -12.64 -1.25
CA ARG A 56 12.46 -13.46 -0.10
C ARG A 56 13.98 -13.30 0.11
N GLY A 57 14.40 -12.82 1.28
CA GLY A 57 15.80 -12.52 1.59
C GLY A 57 16.25 -11.07 1.32
N ALA A 58 15.38 -10.21 0.77
CA ALA A 58 15.60 -8.78 0.82
C ALA A 58 15.32 -8.28 2.24
N SER A 59 16.27 -7.55 2.84
CA SER A 59 16.03 -6.83 4.09
C SER A 59 14.92 -5.81 3.86
N VAL A 60 13.80 -5.99 4.55
CA VAL A 60 12.84 -4.90 4.75
C VAL A 60 13.53 -3.94 5.70
N SER A 61 14.14 -2.88 5.17
CA SER A 61 14.64 -1.82 6.02
C SER A 61 13.45 -1.17 6.73
N GLU A 62 13.53 -1.03 8.06
CA GLU A 62 12.47 -0.48 8.93
C GLU A 62 11.95 0.91 8.48
N SER A 63 12.68 1.60 7.62
CA SER A 63 12.31 2.84 6.94
C SER A 63 11.16 2.71 5.93
N ILE A 64 10.71 1.51 5.55
CA ILE A 64 9.51 1.33 4.71
C ILE A 64 8.21 1.49 5.53
N GLN A 65 8.28 1.41 6.87
CA GLN A 65 7.10 1.33 7.74
C GLN A 65 6.79 2.59 8.57
N ARG A 66 7.57 3.67 8.46
CA ARG A 66 7.31 4.91 9.21
C ARG A 66 7.74 6.15 8.44
N GLU A 67 6.77 7.00 8.11
CA GLU A 67 6.85 8.46 8.25
C GLU A 67 5.61 8.92 9.00
#